data_AF-A0A1V5CVC3-F1
#
_entry.id   AF-A0A1V5CVC3-F1
#
_cell.length_a   1.000
_cell.length_b   1.000
_cell.length_c   1.000
_cell.angle_alpha   90.00
_cell.angle_beta   90.00
_cell.angle_gamma   90.00
#
_symmetry.space_group_name_H-M   'P 1'
#
loop_
_entity.id
_entity.type
_entity.pdbx_description
1 polymer ?
#
loop_
_entity_poly.entity_id
_entity_poly.type
_entity_poly.pdbx_seq_one_letter_code
_entity_poly.pdbx_strand_id
1 'polypeptide(L)'
;MTRVIMRSRRCDTQSRAGSWALFLSLFVFFLFLPGAGHSAQITLAWNASTDEDLVGYKVYYGTASRQYEWSIDVGNVTTYTITNLSDGVKYYFAATAYNSSNVESAYSSEVSNSASEILWRNTSTGENLVWYMDGVTRTGAAYLTSVPNQAWKIVGTNDFNSDGKPDILWRNTSSGQNLVWYMDGVTRSSSAYLTTVSNQNWKIVGTNDFNSDGKPDILWRNTSSGQNLVWYMDGVTRSSSAYLTTVTDQNWQLAGGQNDY
;
A
#
# COMPACT_ATOMS: atom_id res chain seq x y z
N MET A 1 -4.85 -7.58 11.98
CA MET A 1 -4.12 -6.71 12.94
C MET A 1 -2.82 -6.29 12.29
N THR A 2 -2.70 -5.04 11.86
CA THR A 2 -1.48 -4.53 11.23
C THR A 2 -0.48 -4.20 12.32
N ARG A 3 0.75 -4.74 12.21
CA ARG A 3 1.84 -4.45 13.14
C ARG A 3 2.80 -3.46 12.51
N VAL A 4 3.14 -2.39 13.22
CA VAL A 4 4.05 -1.34 12.72
C VAL A 4 5.19 -1.11 13.72
N ILE A 5 6.43 -1.03 13.22
CA ILE A 5 7.64 -0.98 14.05
C ILE A 5 8.22 0.43 14.10
N MET A 6 8.25 1.05 15.28
CA MET A 6 8.86 2.37 15.50
C MET A 6 10.24 2.26 16.17
N ARG A 7 11.08 3.29 16.01
CA ARG A 7 12.36 3.41 16.74
C ARG A 7 12.29 4.55 17.76
N SER A 8 12.20 4.22 19.04
CA SER A 8 12.20 5.22 20.13
C SER A 8 13.51 6.00 20.17
N ARG A 9 13.46 7.26 20.63
CA ARG A 9 14.63 8.11 20.84
C ARG A 9 14.82 8.41 22.33
N ARG A 10 16.07 8.69 22.69
CA ARG A 10 16.49 9.05 24.05
C ARG A 10 15.95 10.39 24.52
N CYS A 11 15.57 10.47 25.79
CA CYS A 11 15.14 11.68 26.47
C CYS A 11 16.35 12.39 27.12
N ASP A 12 17.38 12.73 26.34
CA ASP A 12 18.59 13.34 26.90
C ASP A 12 18.38 14.85 27.17
N THR A 13 18.54 15.28 28.43
CA THR A 13 18.79 16.70 28.79
C THR A 13 20.28 17.03 28.93
N GLN A 14 21.19 16.08 28.69
CA GLN A 14 22.64 16.33 28.67
C GLN A 14 23.27 15.84 27.36
N SER A 15 23.79 16.79 26.58
CA SER A 15 24.60 16.52 25.40
C SER A 15 25.92 15.86 25.79
N ARG A 16 26.08 14.56 25.52
CA ARG A 16 27.42 14.00 25.26
C ARG A 16 27.42 13.04 24.09
N ALA A 17 28.49 13.21 23.30
CA ALA A 17 28.69 12.67 21.97
C ALA A 17 28.87 11.15 21.95
N GLY A 18 28.31 10.54 20.89
CA GLY A 18 28.86 9.39 20.20
C GLY A 18 28.68 8.02 20.85
N SER A 19 27.71 7.24 20.36
CA SER A 19 27.93 5.81 20.09
C SER A 19 26.88 5.29 19.10
N TRP A 20 27.35 4.77 17.97
CA TRP A 20 26.55 4.03 16.99
C TRP A 20 26.60 2.52 17.34
N ALA A 21 25.53 1.79 16.99
CA ALA A 21 25.32 0.32 17.10
C ALA A 21 24.55 -0.13 18.37
N LEU A 22 23.61 -1.09 18.35
CA LEU A 22 23.48 -2.31 17.52
C LEU A 22 22.01 -2.80 17.42
N PHE A 23 21.78 -3.72 16.49
CA PHE A 23 20.52 -4.33 16.04
C PHE A 23 19.84 -5.29 17.04
N LEU A 24 18.50 -5.34 17.01
CA LEU A 24 17.76 -6.62 17.07
C LEU A 24 16.43 -6.51 16.31
N SER A 25 16.28 -7.35 15.29
CA SER A 25 15.03 -7.58 14.56
C SER A 25 14.50 -8.94 15.00
N LEU A 26 13.26 -9.03 15.48
CA LEU A 26 12.60 -10.30 15.73
C LEU A 26 11.16 -10.29 15.20
N PHE A 27 10.86 -11.35 14.45
CA PHE A 27 9.75 -11.54 13.51
C PHE A 27 8.68 -12.49 14.09
N VAL A 28 7.51 -12.54 13.42
CA VAL A 28 6.48 -13.63 13.39
C VAL A 28 5.40 -13.59 14.53
N PHE A 29 4.08 -13.93 14.41
CA PHE A 29 3.15 -14.51 13.41
C PHE A 29 1.68 -14.06 13.71
N PHE A 30 0.77 -14.24 12.74
CA PHE A 30 -0.64 -13.79 12.76
C PHE A 30 -1.63 -14.82 13.33
N LEU A 31 -2.68 -14.31 13.99
CA LEU A 31 -3.96 -15.02 14.17
C LEU A 31 -5.11 -14.07 13.80
N PHE A 32 -5.98 -14.49 12.87
CA PHE A 32 -7.20 -13.77 12.49
C PHE A 32 -8.42 -14.54 13.00
N LEU A 33 -9.36 -13.82 13.63
CA LEU A 33 -10.75 -14.23 13.75
C LEU A 33 -11.62 -13.05 13.29
N PRO A 34 -12.55 -13.24 12.33
CA PRO A 34 -13.45 -12.18 11.90
C PRO A 34 -14.65 -12.12 12.85
N GLY A 35 -14.98 -10.91 13.31
CA GLY A 35 -16.24 -10.57 13.95
C GLY A 35 -16.77 -9.29 13.32
N ALA A 36 -18.08 -9.23 13.04
CA ALA A 36 -18.71 -8.04 12.47
C ALA A 36 -18.82 -6.93 13.54
N GLY A 37 -18.42 -5.70 13.19
CA GLY A 37 -18.61 -4.50 14.03
C GLY A 37 -17.35 -3.91 14.67
N HIS A 38 -16.15 -4.18 14.15
CA HIS A 38 -14.92 -3.65 14.73
C HIS A 38 -14.47 -2.34 14.07
N SER A 39 -14.19 -1.36 14.93
CA SER A 39 -13.20 -0.35 14.64
C SER A 39 -11.85 -0.99 14.31
N ALA A 40 -11.09 -0.39 13.40
CA ALA A 40 -9.75 -0.85 13.09
C ALA A 40 -8.87 -0.80 14.35
N GLN A 41 -7.94 -1.75 14.44
CA GLN A 41 -6.95 -1.81 15.50
C GLN A 41 -5.56 -2.03 14.94
N ILE A 42 -4.57 -1.39 15.54
CA ILE A 42 -3.17 -1.45 15.15
C ILE A 42 -2.33 -1.75 16.37
N THR A 43 -1.46 -2.74 16.23
CA THR A 43 -0.44 -3.03 17.26
C THR A 43 0.87 -2.41 16.85
N LEU A 44 1.32 -1.48 17.65
CA LEU A 44 2.62 -0.85 17.51
C LEU A 44 3.64 -1.64 18.33
N ALA A 45 4.86 -1.72 17.83
CA ALA A 45 6.00 -2.26 18.57
C ALA A 45 7.22 -1.37 18.37
N TRP A 46 8.08 -1.25 19.37
CA TRP A 46 9.31 -0.48 19.27
C TRP A 46 10.42 -1.08 20.12
N ASN A 47 11.65 -0.68 19.83
CA ASN A 47 12.79 -1.03 20.67
C ASN A 47 12.75 -0.21 21.96
N ALA A 48 13.10 -0.83 23.09
CA ALA A 48 13.25 -0.12 24.35
C ALA A 48 14.34 0.96 24.24
N SER A 49 14.06 2.14 24.80
CA SER A 49 15.08 3.16 25.07
C SER A 49 16.12 2.58 26.03
N THR A 50 17.32 3.13 25.94
CA THR A 50 18.47 2.77 26.77
C THR A 50 18.77 3.84 27.82
N ASP A 51 17.85 4.79 28.01
CA ASP A 51 17.96 5.81 29.05
C ASP A 51 17.88 5.17 30.44
N GLU A 52 18.81 5.53 31.32
CA GLU A 52 18.87 5.00 32.69
C GLU A 52 17.71 5.52 33.55
N ASP A 53 17.14 6.68 33.19
CA ASP A 53 16.02 7.33 33.88
C ASP A 53 14.67 7.09 33.18
N LEU A 54 14.58 6.14 32.25
CA LEU A 54 13.36 5.79 31.54
C LEU A 54 12.24 5.40 32.52
N VAL A 55 11.11 6.10 32.43
CA VAL A 55 9.88 5.76 33.16
C VAL A 55 8.83 5.15 32.26
N GLY A 56 8.68 5.62 31.01
CA GLY A 56 7.70 5.07 30.09
C GLY A 56 7.74 5.67 28.70
N TYR A 57 6.69 5.41 27.92
CA TYR A 57 6.52 5.93 26.58
C TYR A 57 5.15 6.58 26.40
N LYS A 58 5.08 7.56 25.50
CA LYS A 58 3.82 8.09 24.98
C LYS A 58 3.76 7.85 23.49
N VAL A 59 2.64 7.31 23.01
CA VAL A 59 2.37 7.08 21.59
C VAL A 59 1.51 8.23 21.07
N TYR A 60 1.86 8.76 19.91
CA TYR A 60 1.21 9.86 19.22
C TYR A 60 0.70 9.39 17.87
N TYR A 61 -0.48 9.84 17.46
CA TYR A 61 -1.04 9.48 16.16
C TYR A 61 -1.98 10.53 15.58
N GLY A 62 -2.15 10.49 14.26
CA GLY A 62 -2.99 11.41 13.50
C GLY A 62 -3.22 10.93 12.07
N THR A 63 -4.08 11.61 11.32
CA THR A 63 -4.41 11.25 9.92
C THR A 63 -3.53 11.95 8.89
N ALA A 64 -2.64 12.86 9.32
CA ALA A 64 -1.66 13.53 8.48
C ALA A 64 -0.23 13.33 9.01
N SER A 65 0.73 13.22 8.09
CA SER A 65 2.14 12.99 8.43
C SER A 65 2.67 14.12 9.31
N ARG A 66 3.30 13.74 10.43
CA ARG A 66 3.87 14.63 11.46
C ARG A 66 2.88 15.60 12.08
N GLN A 67 1.59 15.34 11.95
CA GLN A 67 0.51 16.08 12.60
C GLN A 67 -0.24 15.09 13.48
N TYR A 68 0.10 15.07 14.76
CA TYR A 68 -0.49 14.15 15.73
C TYR A 68 -1.60 14.85 16.51
N GLU A 69 -2.84 14.44 16.28
CA GLU A 69 -4.03 14.98 16.94
C GLU A 69 -4.30 14.27 18.28
N TRP A 70 -3.78 13.06 18.44
CA TRP A 70 -4.02 12.21 19.61
C TRP A 70 -2.71 11.70 20.21
N SER A 71 -2.73 11.46 21.52
CA SER A 71 -1.63 10.83 22.24
C SER A 71 -2.13 9.95 23.38
N ILE A 72 -1.41 8.87 23.67
CA ILE A 72 -1.72 7.90 24.73
C ILE A 72 -0.43 7.62 25.50
N ASP A 73 -0.46 7.79 26.83
CA ASP A 73 0.59 7.27 27.70
C ASP A 73 0.42 5.77 27.82
N VAL A 74 1.44 5.03 27.37
CA VAL A 74 1.40 3.56 27.32
C VAL A 74 2.25 2.93 28.43
N GLY A 75 2.88 3.75 29.28
CA GLY A 75 3.77 3.30 30.34
C GLY A 75 5.04 2.63 29.81
N ASN A 76 5.70 1.82 30.65
CA ASN A 76 6.94 1.12 30.29
C ASN A 76 6.68 -0.19 29.55
N VAL A 77 6.14 -0.08 28.34
CA VAL A 77 5.94 -1.19 27.41
C VAL A 77 6.69 -0.93 26.11
N THR A 78 6.93 -1.99 25.34
CA THR A 78 7.52 -1.92 24.00
C THR A 78 6.55 -2.33 22.91
N THR A 79 5.30 -2.61 23.28
CA THR A 79 4.20 -2.91 22.37
C THR A 79 2.91 -2.31 22.91
N TYR A 80 2.05 -1.82 22.02
CA TYR A 80 0.74 -1.29 22.40
C TYR A 80 -0.27 -1.44 21.26
N THR A 81 -1.49 -1.85 21.58
CA THR A 81 -2.59 -1.94 20.61
C THR A 81 -3.50 -0.75 20.76
N ILE A 82 -3.56 0.09 19.72
CA ILE A 82 -4.57 1.14 19.59
C ILE A 82 -5.81 0.50 18.98
N THR A 83 -6.93 0.61 19.68
CA THR A 83 -8.26 0.19 19.21
C THR A 83 -9.07 1.42 18.81
N ASN A 84 -10.27 1.24 18.24
CA ASN A 84 -11.17 2.35 17.93
C ASN A 84 -10.69 3.31 16.83
N LEU A 85 -9.85 2.82 15.93
CA LEU A 85 -9.51 3.56 14.71
C LEU A 85 -10.61 3.39 13.65
N SER A 86 -10.79 4.40 12.83
CA SER A 86 -11.67 4.30 11.66
C SER A 86 -11.06 3.34 10.62
N ASP A 87 -11.87 2.41 10.11
CA ASP A 87 -11.44 1.49 9.06
C ASP A 87 -11.18 2.23 7.74
N GLY A 88 -10.24 1.73 6.94
CA GLY A 88 -9.82 2.36 5.68
C GLY A 88 -9.07 3.70 5.82
N VAL A 89 -8.98 4.28 7.01
CA VAL A 89 -8.29 5.56 7.23
C VAL A 89 -6.79 5.33 7.43
N LYS A 90 -5.97 6.13 6.76
CA LYS A 90 -4.53 6.17 7.00
C LYS A 90 -4.22 6.95 8.28
N TYR A 91 -3.46 6.32 9.16
CA TYR A 91 -2.93 6.88 10.39
C TYR A 91 -1.41 6.86 10.37
N TYR A 92 -0.82 7.90 10.95
CA TYR A 92 0.59 8.06 11.20
C TYR A 92 0.83 7.96 12.71
N PHE A 93 1.90 7.29 13.11
CA PHE A 93 2.25 6.99 14.50
C PHE A 93 3.70 7.38 14.79
N ALA A 94 3.92 7.95 15.96
CA ALA A 94 5.24 8.14 16.54
C ALA A 94 5.19 7.84 18.04
N ALA A 95 6.36 7.62 18.66
CA ALA A 95 6.47 7.45 20.10
C ALA A 95 7.59 8.34 20.66
N THR A 96 7.41 8.79 21.90
CA THR A 96 8.44 9.41 22.74
C THR A 96 8.71 8.53 23.95
N ALA A 97 9.91 8.63 24.51
CA ALA A 97 10.24 8.11 25.82
C ALA A 97 10.18 9.26 26.84
N TYR A 98 9.78 8.99 28.08
CA TYR A 98 9.79 9.98 29.15
C TYR A 98 10.47 9.48 30.42
N ASN A 99 11.08 10.41 31.15
CA ASN A 99 11.80 10.13 32.39
C ASN A 99 10.99 10.47 33.65
N SER A 100 11.61 10.34 34.82
CA SER A 100 11.00 10.61 36.14
C SER A 100 10.58 12.07 36.35
N SER A 101 11.14 12.99 35.58
CA SER A 101 10.74 14.41 35.54
C SER A 101 9.67 14.68 34.49
N ASN A 102 9.13 13.65 33.84
CA ASN A 102 8.14 13.73 32.77
C ASN A 102 8.60 14.57 31.57
N VAL A 103 9.91 14.69 31.38
CA VAL A 103 10.50 15.26 30.16
C VAL A 103 10.37 14.19 29.08
N GLU A 104 9.97 14.57 27.86
CA GLU A 104 9.84 13.66 26.73
C GLU A 104 11.02 13.79 25.76
N SER A 105 11.39 12.69 25.12
CA SER A 105 12.35 12.68 24.02
C SER A 105 11.76 13.31 22.75
N ALA A 106 12.63 13.52 21.75
CA ALA A 106 12.15 13.78 20.41
C ALA A 106 11.36 12.56 19.87
N TYR A 107 10.39 12.81 18.99
CA TYR A 107 9.63 11.75 18.34
C TYR A 107 10.52 10.68 17.69
N SER A 108 10.08 9.43 17.75
CA SER A 108 10.59 8.31 16.98
C SER A 108 10.62 8.60 15.47
N SER A 109 11.15 7.67 14.68
CA SER A 109 10.73 7.57 13.29
C SER A 109 9.21 7.42 13.23
N GLU A 110 8.56 8.21 12.40
CA GLU A 110 7.13 8.06 12.11
C GLU A 110 6.91 6.78 11.30
N VAL A 111 5.80 6.12 11.56
CA VAL A 111 5.32 5.00 10.76
C VAL A 111 3.85 5.17 10.42
N SER A 112 3.32 4.44 9.44
CA SER A 112 1.90 4.49 9.11
C SER A 112 1.29 3.10 8.99
N ASN A 113 -0.03 3.02 9.06
CA ASN A 113 -0.77 1.78 8.83
C ASN A 113 -0.93 1.41 7.35
N SER A 114 -0.47 2.26 6.43
CA SER A 114 -0.28 1.90 5.04
C SER A 114 1.13 1.36 4.88
N ALA A 115 1.27 0.04 4.77
CA ALA A 115 2.47 -0.52 4.16
C ALA A 115 2.43 -0.17 2.68
N SER A 116 3.49 0.44 2.14
CA SER A 116 3.64 0.47 0.70
C SER A 116 3.85 -0.96 0.22
N GLU A 117 3.21 -1.33 -0.87
CA GLU A 117 3.31 -2.69 -1.41
C GLU A 117 3.93 -2.65 -2.81
N ILE A 118 4.71 -3.68 -3.12
CA ILE A 118 5.23 -3.89 -4.48
C ILE A 118 4.76 -5.26 -4.95
N LEU A 119 3.97 -5.27 -6.02
CA LEU A 119 3.50 -6.47 -6.68
C LEU A 119 4.47 -6.91 -7.78
N TRP A 120 5.03 -8.09 -7.60
CA TRP A 120 5.93 -8.75 -8.55
C TRP A 120 5.19 -9.86 -9.28
N ARG A 121 5.48 -10.01 -10.57
CA ARG A 121 5.09 -11.17 -11.38
C ARG A 121 6.32 -11.81 -11.99
N ASN A 122 6.50 -13.10 -11.78
CA ASN A 122 7.48 -13.89 -12.50
C ASN A 122 6.91 -14.28 -13.88
N THR A 123 7.51 -13.76 -14.96
CA THR A 123 7.02 -13.96 -16.33
C THR A 123 7.38 -15.31 -16.95
N SER A 124 8.14 -16.17 -16.25
CA SER A 124 8.45 -17.54 -16.71
C SER A 124 7.70 -18.60 -15.92
N THR A 125 7.48 -18.40 -14.62
CA THR A 125 6.77 -19.35 -13.74
C THR A 125 5.29 -18.98 -13.55
N GLY A 126 4.95 -17.70 -13.68
CA GLY A 126 3.59 -17.19 -13.44
C GLY A 126 3.28 -16.93 -11.97
N GLU A 127 4.26 -17.09 -11.08
CA GLU A 127 4.15 -16.72 -9.66
C GLU A 127 3.94 -15.22 -9.49
N ASN A 128 3.16 -14.86 -8.47
CA ASN A 128 2.88 -13.48 -8.11
C ASN A 128 3.23 -13.29 -6.62
N LEU A 129 3.94 -12.21 -6.29
CA LEU A 129 4.51 -11.98 -4.97
C LEU A 129 4.28 -10.52 -4.58
N VAL A 130 3.74 -10.29 -3.40
CA VAL A 130 3.65 -8.96 -2.79
C VAL A 130 4.81 -8.80 -1.82
N TRP A 131 5.54 -7.70 -1.93
CA TRP A 131 6.47 -7.23 -0.90
C TRP A 131 5.79 -6.15 -0.07
N TYR A 132 5.90 -6.29 1.25
CA TYR A 132 5.54 -5.22 2.18
C TYR A 132 6.78 -4.35 2.39
N MET A 133 6.60 -3.03 2.26
CA MET A 133 7.69 -2.06 2.26
C MET A 133 7.50 -1.00 3.34
N ASP A 134 8.62 -0.57 3.92
CA ASP A 134 8.77 0.64 4.70
C ASP A 134 9.84 1.50 4.01
N GLY A 135 9.40 2.50 3.26
CA GLY A 135 10.24 3.20 2.29
C GLY A 135 10.88 2.22 1.31
N VAL A 136 12.21 2.17 1.26
CA VAL A 136 12.99 1.25 0.40
C VAL A 136 13.29 -0.10 1.06
N THR A 137 12.88 -0.30 2.32
CA THR A 137 13.15 -1.53 3.07
C THR A 137 12.01 -2.52 2.93
N ARG A 138 12.30 -3.74 2.47
CA ARG A 138 11.31 -4.83 2.48
C ARG A 138 11.14 -5.37 3.90
N THR A 139 9.95 -5.21 4.47
CA THR A 139 9.58 -5.68 5.82
C THR A 139 8.95 -7.07 5.83
N GLY A 140 8.52 -7.58 4.67
CA GLY A 140 7.96 -8.92 4.53
C GLY A 140 7.57 -9.23 3.09
N ALA A 141 7.03 -10.43 2.87
CA ALA A 141 6.47 -10.81 1.57
C ALA A 141 5.41 -11.90 1.71
N ALA A 142 4.52 -11.99 0.73
CA ALA A 142 3.49 -13.03 0.64
C ALA A 142 3.16 -13.35 -0.83
N TYR A 143 2.95 -14.63 -1.13
CA TYR A 143 2.59 -15.10 -2.47
C TYR A 143 1.07 -14.97 -2.70
N LEU A 144 0.69 -14.57 -3.91
CA LEU A 144 -0.68 -14.71 -4.40
C LEU A 144 -0.82 -16.00 -5.20
N THR A 145 -2.05 -16.33 -5.61
CA THR A 145 -2.31 -17.41 -6.57
C THR A 145 -1.47 -17.22 -7.83
N SER A 146 -0.78 -18.28 -8.27
CA SER A 146 -0.01 -18.26 -9.51
C SER A 146 -0.92 -18.30 -10.75
N VAL A 147 -0.46 -17.68 -11.83
CA VAL A 147 -1.08 -17.75 -13.15
C VAL A 147 -0.06 -18.32 -14.14
N PRO A 148 0.00 -19.66 -14.32
CA PRO A 148 1.04 -20.31 -15.11
C PRO A 148 1.01 -19.97 -16.61
N ASN A 149 -0.16 -19.57 -17.13
CA ASN A 149 -0.27 -19.12 -18.51
C ASN A 149 0.41 -17.74 -18.68
N GLN A 150 1.54 -17.73 -19.38
CA GLN A 150 2.37 -16.54 -19.54
C GLN A 150 1.79 -15.46 -20.46
N ALA A 151 0.72 -15.76 -21.19
CA ALA A 151 -0.01 -14.75 -21.95
C ALA A 151 -0.73 -13.76 -21.02
N TRP A 152 -1.06 -14.16 -19.79
CA TRP A 152 -1.62 -13.24 -18.80
C TRP A 152 -0.52 -12.34 -18.21
N LYS A 153 -0.73 -11.03 -18.33
CA LYS A 153 0.11 -9.97 -17.76
C LYS A 153 -0.72 -9.15 -16.77
N ILE A 154 -0.09 -8.77 -15.66
CA ILE A 154 -0.60 -7.71 -14.79
C ILE A 154 -0.33 -6.39 -15.51
N VAL A 155 -1.38 -5.60 -15.73
CA VAL A 155 -1.31 -4.35 -16.51
C VAL A 155 -1.81 -3.14 -15.74
N GLY A 156 -2.30 -3.33 -14.52
CA GLY A 156 -2.69 -2.24 -13.64
C GLY A 156 -3.14 -2.77 -12.28
N THR A 157 -3.18 -1.85 -11.32
CA THR A 157 -3.76 -2.06 -9.98
C THR A 157 -4.58 -0.84 -9.63
N ASN A 158 -5.84 -1.03 -9.24
CA ASN A 158 -6.73 0.02 -8.78
C ASN A 158 -7.96 -0.59 -8.11
N ASP A 159 -8.75 0.18 -7.38
CA ASP A 159 -9.93 -0.30 -6.65
C ASP A 159 -11.16 -0.40 -7.58
N PHE A 160 -11.32 -1.54 -8.26
CA PHE A 160 -12.36 -1.76 -9.27
C PHE A 160 -13.71 -2.16 -8.66
N ASN A 161 -13.80 -2.49 -7.36
CA ASN A 161 -15.05 -2.80 -6.67
C ASN A 161 -15.46 -1.75 -5.62
N SER A 162 -14.66 -0.68 -5.46
CA SER A 162 -14.89 0.41 -4.50
C SER A 162 -14.91 -0.05 -3.04
N ASP A 163 -14.10 -1.06 -2.69
CA ASP A 163 -13.99 -1.56 -1.32
C ASP A 163 -12.84 -0.92 -0.51
N GLY A 164 -12.15 0.04 -1.11
CA GLY A 164 -11.01 0.76 -0.52
C GLY A 164 -9.68 0.01 -0.65
N LYS A 165 -9.63 -1.13 -1.33
CA LYS A 165 -8.42 -1.95 -1.52
C LYS A 165 -8.09 -2.05 -3.01
N PRO A 166 -6.80 -2.05 -3.37
CA PRO A 166 -6.41 -2.17 -4.78
C PRO A 166 -6.63 -3.59 -5.30
N ASP A 167 -7.33 -3.70 -6.41
CA ASP A 167 -7.49 -4.93 -7.20
C ASP A 167 -6.40 -5.07 -8.26
N ILE A 168 -6.36 -6.23 -8.94
CA ILE A 168 -5.36 -6.51 -9.99
C ILE A 168 -6.06 -6.65 -11.34
N LEU A 169 -5.68 -5.79 -12.29
CA LEU A 169 -6.12 -5.87 -13.69
C LEU A 169 -5.14 -6.70 -14.52
N TRP A 170 -5.70 -7.73 -15.16
CA TRP A 170 -5.00 -8.68 -16.00
C TRP A 170 -5.42 -8.52 -17.47
N ARG A 171 -4.45 -8.66 -18.37
CA ARG A 171 -4.70 -8.77 -19.81
C ARG A 171 -3.99 -10.00 -20.38
N ASN A 172 -4.72 -10.78 -21.16
CA ASN A 172 -4.18 -11.89 -21.92
C ASN A 172 -3.68 -11.38 -23.28
N THR A 173 -2.38 -11.45 -23.54
CA THR A 173 -1.74 -10.89 -24.74
C THR A 173 -1.89 -11.76 -25.99
N SER A 174 -2.47 -12.95 -25.89
CA SER A 174 -2.76 -13.81 -27.05
C SER A 174 -4.24 -13.80 -27.43
N SER A 175 -5.15 -13.83 -26.44
CA SER A 175 -6.60 -13.83 -26.68
C SER A 175 -7.22 -12.43 -26.64
N GLY A 176 -6.57 -11.47 -25.99
CA GLY A 176 -7.11 -10.13 -25.77
C GLY A 176 -8.13 -10.04 -24.64
N GLN A 177 -8.35 -11.14 -23.89
CA GLN A 177 -9.22 -11.16 -22.71
C GLN A 177 -8.67 -10.26 -21.61
N ASN A 178 -9.56 -9.66 -20.83
CA ASN A 178 -9.24 -8.79 -19.71
C ASN A 178 -10.01 -9.29 -18.46
N LEU A 179 -9.36 -9.29 -17.31
CA LEU A 179 -9.88 -9.88 -16.07
C LEU A 179 -9.44 -9.03 -14.88
N VAL A 180 -10.35 -8.73 -13.97
CA VAL A 180 -10.02 -8.17 -12.66
C VAL A 180 -10.05 -9.28 -11.63
N TRP A 181 -9.02 -9.31 -10.78
CA TRP A 181 -9.03 -10.06 -9.53
C TRP A 181 -9.36 -9.10 -8.40
N TYR A 182 -10.47 -9.35 -7.71
CA TYR A 182 -10.85 -8.58 -6.54
C TYR A 182 -10.04 -9.06 -5.34
N MET A 183 -9.35 -8.14 -4.66
CA MET A 183 -8.34 -8.47 -3.66
C MET A 183 -8.72 -7.99 -2.26
N ASP A 184 -8.53 -8.87 -1.27
CA ASP A 184 -8.48 -8.49 0.15
C ASP A 184 -7.06 -8.74 0.67
N GLY A 185 -6.23 -7.71 0.56
CA GLY A 185 -4.79 -7.82 0.74
C GLY A 185 -4.20 -8.86 -0.22
N VAL A 186 -3.57 -9.91 0.32
CA VAL A 186 -2.96 -10.98 -0.49
C VAL A 186 -3.90 -12.14 -0.83
N THR A 187 -5.18 -12.01 -0.52
CA THR A 187 -6.20 -13.02 -0.84
C THR A 187 -7.06 -12.54 -1.99
N ARG A 188 -7.26 -13.40 -3.00
CA ARG A 188 -8.23 -13.11 -4.08
C ARG A 188 -9.63 -13.48 -3.62
N SER A 189 -10.47 -12.48 -3.34
CA SER A 189 -11.85 -12.64 -2.91
C SER A 189 -12.74 -13.20 -4.02
N SER A 190 -12.60 -12.67 -5.25
CA SER A 190 -13.29 -13.18 -6.44
C SER A 190 -12.64 -12.63 -7.71
N SER A 191 -13.28 -12.79 -8.88
CA SER A 191 -12.77 -12.26 -10.14
C SER A 191 -13.89 -12.03 -11.15
N ALA A 192 -13.73 -11.07 -12.06
CA ALA A 192 -14.70 -10.79 -13.12
C ALA A 192 -14.03 -10.35 -14.44
N TYR A 193 -14.57 -10.83 -15.56
CA TYR A 193 -14.07 -10.48 -16.90
C TYR A 193 -14.61 -9.11 -17.35
N LEU A 194 -13.76 -8.37 -18.06
CA LEU A 194 -14.15 -7.20 -18.84
C LEU A 194 -14.33 -7.60 -20.31
N THR A 195 -14.81 -6.66 -21.13
CA THR A 195 -14.86 -6.82 -22.59
C THR A 195 -13.51 -7.25 -23.16
N THR A 196 -13.52 -8.31 -23.97
CA THR A 196 -12.34 -8.78 -24.73
C THR A 196 -11.99 -7.78 -25.83
N VAL A 197 -10.72 -7.39 -25.91
CA VAL A 197 -10.16 -6.60 -27.02
C VAL A 197 -9.23 -7.49 -27.83
N SER A 198 -9.78 -8.13 -28.86
CA SER A 198 -9.10 -9.14 -29.68
C SER A 198 -7.95 -8.59 -30.53
N ASN A 199 -7.99 -7.30 -30.87
CA ASN A 199 -6.87 -6.63 -31.54
C ASN A 199 -5.71 -6.44 -30.55
N GLN A 200 -4.63 -7.19 -30.75
CA GLN A 200 -3.47 -7.22 -29.86
C GLN A 200 -2.61 -5.95 -29.89
N ASN A 201 -2.81 -5.05 -30.87
CA ASN A 201 -2.11 -3.77 -30.92
C ASN A 201 -2.60 -2.84 -29.82
N TRP A 202 -3.83 -3.02 -29.33
CA TRP A 202 -4.35 -2.32 -28.16
C TRP A 202 -3.75 -2.91 -26.87
N LYS A 203 -3.00 -2.07 -26.15
CA LYS A 203 -2.43 -2.35 -24.83
C LYS A 203 -3.11 -1.48 -23.80
N ILE A 204 -3.34 -2.04 -22.61
CA ILE A 204 -3.70 -1.26 -21.44
C ILE A 204 -2.41 -0.64 -20.92
N VAL A 205 -2.39 0.67 -20.77
CA VAL A 205 -1.20 1.44 -20.39
C VAL A 205 -1.40 2.26 -19.11
N GLY A 206 -2.63 2.36 -18.62
CA GLY A 206 -2.90 3.02 -17.35
C GLY A 206 -4.27 2.70 -16.79
N THR A 207 -4.39 2.84 -15.47
CA THR A 207 -5.64 2.78 -14.73
C THR A 207 -5.68 3.99 -13.80
N ASN A 208 -6.67 4.86 -13.95
CA ASN A 208 -6.87 6.04 -13.11
C ASN A 208 -8.31 6.55 -13.25
N ASP A 209 -8.79 7.41 -12.37
CA ASP A 209 -10.07 8.09 -12.54
C ASP A 209 -9.91 9.24 -13.54
N PHE A 210 -10.31 9.02 -14.81
CA PHE A 210 -10.12 9.99 -15.90
C PHE A 210 -11.33 10.92 -16.07
N ASN A 211 -12.47 10.65 -15.44
CA ASN A 211 -13.68 11.48 -15.49
C ASN A 211 -14.06 12.10 -14.13
N SER A 212 -13.29 11.86 -13.08
CA SER A 212 -13.53 12.33 -11.71
C SER A 212 -14.84 11.81 -11.10
N ASP A 213 -15.26 10.59 -11.44
CA ASP A 213 -16.46 9.96 -10.87
C ASP A 213 -16.17 9.08 -9.63
N GLY A 214 -14.92 9.02 -9.21
CA GLY A 214 -14.44 8.24 -8.07
C GLY A 214 -14.19 6.77 -8.38
N LYS A 215 -14.29 6.34 -9.65
CA LYS A 215 -14.05 4.97 -10.09
C LYS A 215 -12.85 4.90 -11.04
N PRO A 216 -12.10 3.79 -11.04
CA PRO A 216 -10.95 3.67 -11.91
C PRO A 216 -11.36 3.35 -13.35
N ASP A 217 -10.91 4.20 -14.27
CA ASP A 217 -11.02 4.02 -15.71
C ASP A 217 -9.78 3.34 -16.31
N ILE A 218 -9.86 2.94 -17.58
CA ILE A 218 -8.77 2.23 -18.28
C ILE A 218 -8.30 3.01 -19.50
N LEU A 219 -7.01 3.36 -19.52
CA LEU A 219 -6.36 3.98 -20.67
C LEU A 219 -5.70 2.93 -21.56
N TRP A 220 -6.09 2.97 -22.83
CA TRP A 220 -5.62 2.11 -23.89
C TRP A 220 -4.74 2.86 -24.88
N ARG A 221 -3.69 2.21 -25.37
CA ARG A 221 -2.85 2.68 -26.48
C ARG A 221 -2.77 1.63 -27.58
N ASN A 222 -3.04 2.04 -28.81
CA ASN A 222 -2.79 1.23 -29.99
C ASN A 222 -1.35 1.43 -30.45
N THR A 223 -0.54 0.38 -30.31
CA THR A 223 0.89 0.40 -30.63
C THR A 223 1.22 0.50 -32.12
N SER A 224 0.26 0.20 -33.00
CA SER A 224 0.43 0.31 -34.46
C SER A 224 -0.02 1.64 -35.05
N SER A 225 -1.04 2.29 -34.47
CA SER A 225 -1.60 3.54 -35.00
C SER A 225 -1.25 4.77 -34.14
N GLY A 226 -0.79 4.56 -32.90
CA GLY A 226 -0.57 5.64 -31.93
C GLY A 226 -1.86 6.17 -31.31
N GLN A 227 -3.02 5.60 -31.63
CA GLN A 227 -4.32 6.01 -31.08
C GLN A 227 -4.38 5.73 -29.57
N ASN A 228 -5.02 6.63 -28.84
CA ASN A 228 -5.23 6.50 -27.41
C ASN A 228 -6.74 6.57 -27.11
N LEU A 229 -7.22 5.75 -26.19
CA LEU A 229 -8.64 5.59 -25.88
C LEU A 229 -8.81 5.38 -24.38
N VAL A 230 -9.65 6.20 -23.74
CA VAL A 230 -10.09 5.96 -22.37
C VAL A 230 -11.40 5.18 -22.40
N TRP A 231 -11.47 4.13 -21.61
CA TRP A 231 -12.73 3.47 -21.25
C TRP A 231 -13.16 3.99 -19.89
N TYR A 232 -14.33 4.63 -19.87
CA TYR A 232 -14.96 5.03 -18.62
C TYR A 232 -15.67 3.83 -18.01
N MET A 233 -15.37 3.50 -16.76
CA MET A 233 -15.72 2.23 -16.14
C MET A 233 -16.67 2.38 -14.95
N ASP A 234 -17.58 1.43 -14.81
CA ASP A 234 -18.32 1.17 -13.58
C ASP A 234 -18.03 -0.27 -13.14
N GLY A 235 -17.02 -0.40 -12.28
CA GLY A 235 -16.34 -1.66 -12.00
C GLY A 235 -15.77 -2.32 -13.25
N VAL A 236 -16.27 -3.52 -13.60
CA VAL A 236 -15.83 -4.24 -14.81
C VAL A 236 -16.68 -3.91 -16.06
N THR A 237 -17.67 -3.03 -15.94
CA THR A 237 -18.54 -2.63 -17.05
C THR A 237 -18.03 -1.33 -17.66
N ARG A 238 -17.89 -1.28 -18.99
CA ARG A 238 -17.56 -0.04 -19.69
C ARG A 238 -18.83 0.80 -19.90
N SER A 239 -18.94 1.91 -19.19
CA SER A 239 -20.05 2.86 -19.28
C SER A 239 -20.02 3.66 -20.59
N SER A 240 -18.84 4.15 -20.97
CA SER A 240 -18.61 4.83 -22.25
C SER A 240 -17.13 4.86 -22.61
N SER A 241 -16.74 5.60 -23.65
CA SER A 241 -15.33 5.71 -24.05
C SER A 241 -15.07 7.01 -24.80
N ALA A 242 -13.85 7.55 -24.69
CA ALA A 242 -13.41 8.73 -25.41
C ALA A 242 -12.01 8.54 -26.03
N TYR A 243 -11.86 8.89 -27.30
CA TYR A 243 -10.54 8.95 -27.93
C TYR A 243 -9.79 10.18 -27.44
N LEU A 244 -8.51 9.99 -27.11
CA LEU A 244 -7.57 11.08 -26.89
C LEU A 244 -6.77 11.34 -28.17
N THR A 245 -6.01 12.43 -28.18
CA THR A 245 -5.10 12.77 -29.29
C THR A 245 -4.21 11.58 -29.63
N THR A 246 -4.12 11.30 -30.94
CA THR A 246 -3.23 10.26 -31.45
C THR A 246 -1.79 10.74 -31.37
N VAL A 247 -0.93 9.94 -30.74
CA VAL A 247 0.52 10.17 -30.73
C VAL A 247 1.13 9.22 -31.75
N THR A 248 1.25 9.70 -32.99
CA THR A 248 1.60 8.90 -34.17
C THR A 248 3.03 8.38 -34.14
N ASP A 249 3.94 9.10 -33.49
CA ASP A 249 5.28 8.60 -33.23
C ASP A 249 5.22 7.46 -32.19
N GLN A 250 5.49 6.25 -32.67
CA GLN A 250 5.38 5.02 -31.91
C GLN A 250 6.49 4.85 -30.88
N ASN A 251 7.56 5.65 -30.94
CA ASN A 251 8.64 5.63 -29.95
C ASN A 251 8.19 6.23 -28.60
N TRP A 252 7.11 7.03 -28.61
CA TRP A 252 6.50 7.49 -27.36
C TRP A 252 5.71 6.38 -26.69
N GLN A 253 6.08 6.13 -25.43
CA GLN A 253 5.36 5.25 -24.52
C GLN A 253 4.77 6.08 -23.39
N LEU A 254 3.63 5.65 -22.86
CA LEU A 254 3.10 6.24 -21.65
C LEU A 254 3.97 5.78 -20.48
N ALA A 255 4.69 6.71 -19.85
CA ALA A 255 5.57 6.41 -18.72
C ALA A 255 4.87 6.51 -17.35
N GLY A 256 3.66 7.08 -17.31
CA GLY A 256 2.84 7.21 -16.12
C GLY A 256 1.67 8.15 -16.35
N GLY A 257 0.64 8.06 -15.51
CA GLY A 257 -0.55 8.91 -15.59
C GLY A 257 -1.29 9.04 -14.26
N GLN A 258 -0.57 8.88 -13.15
CA GLN A 258 -1.18 8.81 -11.82
C GLN A 258 -1.03 10.07 -10.97
N ASN A 259 -0.24 11.08 -11.38
CA ASN A 259 -0.11 12.35 -10.67
C ASN A 259 0.27 13.48 -11.64
N ASP A 260 -0.15 14.71 -11.34
CA ASP A 260 0.20 15.95 -12.04
C ASP A 260 1.73 16.09 -12.12
N TYR A 261 2.27 15.95 -13.34
CA TYR A 261 3.68 16.25 -13.64
C TYR A 261 3.84 17.69 -14.10
#